data_AF-A0A1L8DAC0-F1
#
_entry.id   AF-A0A1L8DAC0-F1
#
_cell.length_a   1.000
_cell.length_b   1.000
_cell.length_c   1.000
_cell.angle_alpha   90.00
_cell.angle_beta   90.00
_cell.angle_gamma   90.00
#
_symmetry.space_group_name_H-M   'P 1'
#
loop_
_entity.id
_entity.type
_entity.pdbx_description
1 polymer ?
#
loop_
_entity_poly.entity_id
_entity_poly.type
_entity_poly.pdbx_seq_one_letter_code
_entity_poly.pdbx_strand_id
1 'polypeptide(L)'
;MENIYSKNDERSTVSSPWMSLCSLDSGDGNPQSPKIPDWVIKVLQQSKRTLVATRTDKKSISQLCPLFLEKAIKQFGEVNDIVRRKDGTMLIEAKDNTQAEKLQSINAIGDCEIKISLSTAQNTCKAIVYDSDMIHWDKEKLLESLADQGVTEIHNVKTSPRNNIHPNRSRNAERTSTPTFIVTFNRPTPPQHLKVGWLTIPTKEYVPEPIRCFQCQRYGHFRTSCKSTAICSRCSEPEHRPGPCKQDYKCINCEGSHSAAWKGCPVYKEELEIRKIGHRFKIPLLAVKKIYKSY
;
A
#
# COMPACT_ATOMS: atom_id res chain seq x y z
N MET A 1 -49.20 -11.83 -37.39
CA MET A 1 -50.31 -11.17 -36.68
C MET A 1 -50.54 -11.90 -35.38
N GLU A 2 -50.61 -11.14 -34.28
CA GLU A 2 -51.28 -11.44 -32.99
C GLU A 2 -50.69 -12.54 -32.07
N ASN A 3 -49.84 -12.12 -31.12
CA ASN A 3 -50.18 -11.77 -29.72
C ASN A 3 -51.39 -12.55 -29.11
N ILE A 4 -51.42 -13.15 -27.91
CA ILE A 4 -51.16 -12.69 -26.53
C ILE A 4 -51.34 -13.93 -25.62
N TYR A 5 -50.50 -14.15 -24.59
CA TYR A 5 -51.00 -14.32 -23.20
C TYR A 5 -49.89 -14.22 -22.14
N SER A 6 -50.16 -13.30 -21.22
CA SER A 6 -49.40 -12.87 -20.06
C SER A 6 -49.08 -13.96 -19.04
N LYS A 7 -47.93 -13.83 -18.39
CA LYS A 7 -47.82 -14.00 -16.94
C LYS A 7 -46.99 -12.87 -16.35
N ASN A 8 -47.65 -12.09 -15.51
CA ASN A 8 -47.08 -11.13 -14.58
C ASN A 8 -46.11 -11.85 -13.65
N ASP A 9 -44.94 -11.24 -13.42
CA ASP A 9 -44.23 -11.39 -12.16
C ASP A 9 -43.67 -10.02 -11.76
N GLU A 10 -44.21 -9.52 -10.64
CA GLU A 10 -43.85 -8.26 -10.02
C GLU A 10 -42.41 -8.33 -9.52
N ARG A 11 -41.47 -7.85 -10.35
CA ARG A 11 -40.09 -7.64 -9.91
C ARG A 11 -40.03 -6.37 -9.07
N SER A 12 -40.24 -6.56 -7.77
CA SER A 12 -39.88 -5.62 -6.72
C SER A 12 -38.44 -5.13 -6.92
N THR A 13 -38.31 -3.84 -7.19
CA THR A 13 -37.05 -3.12 -7.33
C THR A 13 -36.42 -2.94 -5.96
N VAL A 14 -35.62 -3.92 -5.52
CA VAL A 14 -34.71 -3.72 -4.40
C VAL A 14 -33.51 -2.92 -4.91
N SER A 15 -33.61 -1.61 -4.74
CA SER A 15 -32.50 -0.67 -4.92
C SER A 15 -31.34 -1.07 -3.99
N SER A 16 -30.16 -1.25 -4.56
CA SER A 16 -28.94 -1.54 -3.81
C SER A 16 -28.53 -0.31 -2.98
N PRO A 17 -28.27 -0.41 -1.67
CA PRO A 17 -28.03 0.75 -0.79
C PRO A 17 -26.69 1.48 -0.98
N TRP A 18 -25.98 1.25 -2.08
CA TRP A 18 -24.62 1.77 -2.29
C TRP A 18 -24.53 3.00 -3.19
N MET A 19 -25.66 3.58 -3.62
CA MET A 19 -25.70 4.81 -4.42
C MET A 19 -26.43 5.97 -3.74
N SER A 20 -26.14 6.22 -2.46
CA SER A 20 -26.50 7.50 -1.83
C SER A 20 -25.49 7.85 -0.75
N LEU A 21 -24.46 8.59 -1.15
CA LEU A 21 -23.67 9.53 -0.33
C LEU A 21 -22.63 10.24 -1.21
N CYS A 22 -23.09 10.86 -2.30
CA CYS A 22 -22.36 11.90 -3.02
C CYS A 22 -23.34 13.01 -3.37
N SER A 23 -23.70 13.81 -2.37
CA SER A 23 -24.16 15.19 -2.50
C SER A 23 -24.45 15.71 -1.10
N LEU A 24 -23.54 16.53 -0.58
CA LEU A 24 -23.80 17.62 0.37
C LEU A 24 -22.47 18.40 0.45
N ASP A 25 -22.30 19.31 -0.52
CA ASP A 25 -21.47 20.50 -0.33
C ASP A 25 -22.22 21.43 0.62
N SER A 26 -21.59 21.77 1.73
CA SER A 26 -21.80 23.01 2.51
C SER A 26 -20.62 23.11 3.46
N GLY A 27 -19.89 24.22 3.37
CA GLY A 27 -18.52 24.35 3.84
C GLY A 27 -18.31 24.20 5.34
N ASP A 28 -17.11 23.75 5.67
CA ASP A 28 -16.34 24.20 6.83
C ASP A 28 -14.85 24.00 6.53
N GLY A 29 -14.07 25.05 6.80
CA GLY A 29 -12.65 25.14 6.46
C GLY A 29 -11.82 24.04 7.14
N ASN A 30 -11.44 23.03 6.38
CA ASN A 30 -10.37 22.12 6.77
C ASN A 30 -9.03 22.72 6.32
N PRO A 31 -8.02 22.87 7.20
CA PRO A 31 -6.69 23.31 6.77
C PRO A 31 -6.21 22.38 5.66
N GLN A 32 -5.99 22.94 4.46
CA GLN A 32 -5.44 22.16 3.36
C GLN A 32 -4.05 21.70 3.76
N SER A 33 -3.91 20.39 4.02
CA SER A 33 -2.61 19.74 4.10
C SER A 33 -1.75 20.19 2.91
N PRO A 34 -0.46 20.55 3.11
CA PRO A 34 0.35 21.12 2.05
C PRO A 34 0.41 20.16 0.85
N LYS A 35 -0.14 20.61 -0.30
CA LYS A 35 -0.11 19.88 -1.56
C LYS A 35 1.29 19.97 -2.13
N ILE A 36 1.98 18.83 -2.22
CA ILE A 36 3.28 18.72 -2.91
C ILE A 36 3.06 19.12 -4.38
N PRO A 37 3.84 20.08 -4.94
CA PRO A 37 3.60 20.57 -6.31
C PRO A 37 3.72 19.48 -7.39
N ASP A 38 2.86 19.54 -8.40
CA ASP A 38 2.77 18.53 -9.47
C ASP A 38 4.07 18.35 -10.27
N TRP A 39 4.87 19.41 -10.40
CA TRP A 39 6.17 19.32 -11.07
C TRP A 39 7.21 18.55 -10.23
N VAL A 40 7.15 18.64 -8.90
CA VAL A 40 8.00 17.84 -7.99
C VAL A 40 7.64 16.36 -8.13
N ILE A 41 6.36 16.05 -8.24
CA ILE A 41 5.85 14.70 -8.50
C ILE A 41 6.35 14.19 -9.86
N LYS A 42 6.28 15.00 -10.91
CA LYS A 42 6.73 14.63 -12.27
C LYS A 42 8.24 14.41 -12.35
N VAL A 43 9.04 15.24 -11.68
CA VAL A 43 10.50 15.12 -11.56
C VAL A 43 10.92 13.86 -10.79
N LEU A 44 10.10 13.39 -9.84
CA LEU A 44 10.40 12.19 -9.05
C LEU A 44 10.02 10.87 -9.75
N GLN A 45 9.21 10.89 -10.81
CA GLN A 45 8.48 9.70 -11.27
C GLN A 45 9.01 9.00 -12.53
N GLN A 46 9.85 9.62 -13.38
CA GLN A 46 9.96 9.11 -14.75
C GLN A 46 11.27 8.40 -15.15
N SER A 47 12.30 8.32 -14.30
CA SER A 47 13.52 7.57 -14.68
C SER A 47 14.29 6.91 -13.54
N LYS A 48 13.94 7.17 -12.28
CA LYS A 48 14.73 6.71 -11.14
C LYS A 48 14.67 5.18 -11.02
N ARG A 49 15.83 4.57 -10.86
CA ARG A 49 15.96 3.14 -10.53
C ARG A 49 16.78 3.01 -9.27
N THR A 50 16.20 2.39 -8.26
CA THR A 50 16.91 2.11 -7.02
C THR A 50 17.50 0.71 -7.07
N LEU A 51 18.79 0.59 -6.83
CA LEU A 51 19.52 -0.66 -6.77
C LEU A 51 19.80 -1.02 -5.31
N VAL A 52 19.95 -2.31 -5.03
CA VAL A 52 20.50 -2.83 -3.78
C VAL A 52 21.85 -3.46 -4.10
N ALA A 53 22.89 -2.99 -3.43
CA ALA A 53 24.18 -3.64 -3.41
C ALA A 53 24.30 -4.51 -2.15
N THR A 54 24.80 -5.73 -2.32
CA THR A 54 25.08 -6.71 -1.26
C THR A 54 26.40 -7.41 -1.52
N ARG A 55 27.20 -7.74 -0.50
CA ARG A 55 28.39 -8.58 -0.70
C ARG A 55 28.00 -10.03 -0.93
N THR A 56 28.75 -10.73 -1.78
CA THR A 56 28.53 -12.16 -2.05
C THR A 56 28.87 -13.02 -0.82
N ASP A 57 29.87 -12.62 -0.03
CA ASP A 57 30.26 -13.26 1.23
C ASP A 57 29.31 -13.02 2.42
N LYS A 58 28.17 -12.35 2.17
CA LYS A 58 27.13 -12.00 3.16
C LYS A 58 27.62 -11.11 4.32
N LYS A 59 28.83 -10.57 4.27
CA LYS A 59 29.27 -9.55 5.22
C LYS A 59 28.65 -8.20 4.88
N SER A 60 28.70 -7.28 5.83
CA SER A 60 28.16 -5.93 5.66
C SER A 60 29.01 -5.14 4.66
N ILE A 61 28.36 -4.54 3.64
CA ILE A 61 29.02 -3.55 2.78
C ILE A 61 29.41 -2.31 3.60
N SER A 62 28.66 -1.99 4.66
CA SER A 62 28.95 -0.82 5.49
C SER A 62 30.31 -0.87 6.19
N GLN A 63 30.97 -2.03 6.23
CA GLN A 63 32.37 -2.18 6.69
C GLN A 63 33.38 -1.54 5.71
N LEU A 64 33.01 -1.30 4.46
CA LEU A 64 33.85 -0.62 3.50
C LEU A 64 33.88 0.90 3.76
N CYS A 65 35.03 1.50 3.48
CA CYS A 65 35.24 2.93 3.60
C CYS A 65 34.22 3.68 2.72
N PRO A 66 33.43 4.62 3.27
CA PRO A 66 32.44 5.38 2.50
C PRO A 66 33.04 6.11 1.30
N LEU A 67 34.22 6.71 1.46
CA LEU A 67 34.91 7.46 0.40
C LEU A 67 35.33 6.54 -0.77
N PHE A 68 35.71 5.30 -0.46
CA PHE A 68 36.09 4.32 -1.48
C PHE A 68 34.86 3.86 -2.27
N LEU A 69 33.77 3.54 -1.57
CA LEU A 69 32.49 3.18 -2.20
C LEU A 69 31.96 4.28 -3.11
N GLU A 70 31.98 5.53 -2.64
CA GLU A 70 31.53 6.67 -3.42
C GLU A 70 32.37 6.84 -4.69
N LYS A 71 33.71 6.78 -4.58
CA LYS A 71 34.59 6.85 -5.75
C LYS A 71 34.34 5.72 -6.75
N ALA A 72 34.22 4.49 -6.27
CA ALA A 72 33.97 3.33 -7.13
C ALA A 72 32.63 3.43 -7.88
N ILE A 73 31.57 3.87 -7.19
CA ILE A 73 30.25 4.07 -7.81
C ILE A 73 30.29 5.23 -8.81
N LYS A 74 30.94 6.34 -8.45
CA LYS A 74 31.04 7.54 -9.31
C LYS A 74 31.82 7.32 -10.62
N GLN A 75 32.64 6.27 -10.72
CA GLN A 75 33.25 5.87 -12.00
C GLN A 75 32.20 5.54 -13.08
N PHE A 76 30.98 5.19 -12.67
CA PHE A 76 29.85 4.89 -13.55
C PHE A 76 28.87 6.07 -13.68
N GLY A 77 29.31 7.28 -13.32
CA GLY A 77 28.55 8.52 -13.35
C GLY A 77 27.99 8.93 -11.99
N GLU A 78 27.53 10.18 -11.88
CA GLU A 78 26.89 10.68 -10.67
C GLU A 78 25.52 10.01 -10.45
N VAL A 79 25.30 9.55 -9.22
CA VAL A 79 24.04 8.95 -8.77
C VAL A 79 23.26 9.97 -7.94
N ASN A 80 21.94 9.80 -7.83
CA ASN A 80 21.09 10.72 -7.08
C ASN A 80 21.29 10.61 -5.57
N ASP A 81 21.44 9.39 -5.06
CA ASP A 81 21.61 9.14 -3.62
C ASP A 81 22.25 7.78 -3.35
N ILE A 82 22.91 7.65 -2.19
CA ILE A 82 23.50 6.42 -1.68
C ILE A 82 23.17 6.30 -0.19
N VAL A 83 22.40 5.28 0.17
CA VAL A 83 21.91 5.08 1.55
C VAL A 83 22.39 3.75 2.10
N ARG A 84 23.09 3.79 3.25
CA ARG A 84 23.45 2.60 4.03
C ARG A 84 22.25 2.09 4.82
N ARG A 85 21.98 0.79 4.76
CA ARG A 85 20.89 0.14 5.52
C ARG A 85 21.44 -0.57 6.75
N LYS A 86 20.58 -0.73 7.76
CA LYS A 86 20.91 -1.39 9.04
C LYS A 86 21.22 -2.89 8.87
N ASP A 87 20.73 -3.52 7.81
CA ASP A 87 21.01 -4.91 7.45
C ASP A 87 22.39 -5.08 6.76
N GLY A 88 23.17 -4.00 6.65
CA GLY A 88 24.50 -4.02 6.03
C GLY A 88 24.48 -3.91 4.50
N THR A 89 23.31 -3.75 3.89
CA THR A 89 23.16 -3.50 2.45
C THR A 89 23.24 -2.02 2.11
N MET A 90 23.46 -1.69 0.83
CA MET A 90 23.43 -0.31 0.35
C MET A 90 22.36 -0.12 -0.72
N LEU A 91 21.59 0.96 -0.61
CA LEU A 91 20.71 1.44 -1.67
C LEU A 91 21.44 2.47 -2.50
N ILE A 92 21.31 2.37 -3.82
CA ILE A 92 21.89 3.32 -4.77
C ILE A 92 20.76 3.80 -5.67
N GLU A 93 20.50 5.10 -5.70
CA GLU A 93 19.51 5.68 -6.60
C GLU A 93 20.17 6.15 -7.89
N ALA A 94 19.99 5.40 -8.97
CA ALA A 94 20.48 5.77 -10.29
C ALA A 94 19.66 6.92 -10.89
N LYS A 95 20.34 7.73 -11.71
CA LYS A 95 19.78 8.84 -12.47
C LYS A 95 18.76 8.37 -13.50
N ASP A 96 19.06 7.28 -14.18
CA ASP A 96 18.24 6.68 -15.23
C ASP A 96 18.49 5.16 -15.37
N ASN A 97 17.74 4.50 -16.27
CA ASN A 97 17.86 3.07 -16.54
C ASN A 97 19.24 2.70 -17.09
N THR A 98 19.82 3.52 -17.96
CA THR A 98 21.12 3.24 -18.58
C THR A 98 22.23 3.21 -17.53
N GLN A 99 22.22 4.13 -16.58
CA GLN A 99 23.14 4.07 -15.44
C GLN A 99 22.84 2.85 -14.56
N ALA A 100 21.57 2.52 -14.33
CA ALA A 100 21.21 1.37 -13.50
C ALA A 100 21.70 0.04 -14.10
N GLU A 101 21.70 -0.11 -15.42
CA GLU A 101 22.25 -1.26 -16.14
C GLU A 101 23.78 -1.31 -16.00
N LYS A 102 24.46 -0.17 -16.17
CA LYS A 102 25.92 -0.07 -15.95
C LYS A 102 26.30 -0.46 -14.52
N LEU A 103 25.58 0.05 -13.51
CA LEU A 103 25.83 -0.29 -12.12
C LEU A 103 25.59 -1.78 -11.82
N GLN A 104 24.65 -2.45 -12.50
CA GLN A 104 24.41 -3.88 -12.33
C GLN A 104 25.56 -4.77 -12.86
N SER A 105 26.38 -4.24 -13.77
CA SER A 105 27.57 -4.95 -14.25
C SER A 105 28.72 -4.99 -13.23
N ILE A 106 28.62 -4.23 -12.13
CA ILE A 106 29.64 -4.19 -11.08
C ILE A 106 29.53 -5.43 -10.21
N ASN A 107 30.56 -6.26 -10.28
CA ASN A 107 30.66 -7.50 -9.50
C ASN A 107 31.69 -7.42 -8.36
N ALA A 108 32.49 -6.35 -8.30
CA ALA A 108 33.49 -6.15 -7.26
C ALA A 108 33.78 -4.66 -7.01
N ILE A 109 34.13 -4.33 -5.76
CA ILE A 109 34.66 -3.03 -5.36
C ILE A 109 35.92 -3.28 -4.53
N GLY A 110 37.10 -3.05 -5.13
CA GLY A 110 38.37 -3.52 -4.59
C GLY A 110 38.39 -5.05 -4.53
N ASP A 111 38.85 -5.62 -3.41
CA ASP A 111 38.89 -7.07 -3.19
C ASP A 111 37.55 -7.66 -2.72
N CYS A 112 36.50 -6.85 -2.67
CA CYS A 112 35.18 -7.28 -2.20
C CYS A 112 34.24 -7.55 -3.37
N GLU A 113 33.89 -8.81 -3.54
CA GLU A 113 32.82 -9.20 -4.46
C GLU A 113 31.46 -8.70 -3.97
N ILE A 114 30.72 -8.08 -4.89
CA ILE A 114 29.40 -7.54 -4.65
C ILE A 114 28.43 -7.97 -5.74
N LYS A 115 27.16 -8.03 -5.38
CA LYS A 115 26.03 -8.18 -6.29
C LYS A 115 25.20 -6.92 -6.21
N ILE A 116 24.98 -6.27 -7.34
CA ILE A 116 24.07 -5.15 -7.48
C ILE A 116 22.84 -5.61 -8.27
N SER A 117 21.65 -5.41 -7.71
CA SER A 117 20.39 -5.78 -8.35
C SER A 117 19.32 -4.71 -8.15
N LEU A 118 18.35 -4.61 -9.06
CA LEU A 118 17.20 -3.72 -8.87
C LEU A 118 16.47 -4.03 -7.57
N SER A 119 16.18 -2.97 -6.80
CA SER A 119 15.36 -3.11 -5.61
C SER A 119 13.90 -3.33 -5.98
N THR A 120 13.32 -4.45 -5.55
CA THR A 120 11.91 -4.74 -5.80
C THR A 120 11.00 -3.74 -5.08
N ALA A 121 11.30 -3.34 -3.85
CA ALA A 121 10.40 -2.49 -3.06
C ALA A 121 10.26 -1.05 -3.61
N GLN A 122 11.35 -0.48 -4.12
CA GLN A 122 11.42 0.89 -4.64
C GLN A 122 11.06 0.98 -6.13
N ASN A 123 11.36 -0.07 -6.93
CA ASN A 123 11.05 -0.08 -8.35
C ASN A 123 9.71 -0.76 -8.68
N THR A 124 8.89 -1.08 -7.68
CA THR A 124 7.53 -1.58 -7.91
C THR A 124 6.48 -0.69 -7.25
N CYS A 125 5.29 -0.72 -7.82
CA CYS A 125 4.12 -0.06 -7.27
C CYS A 125 2.93 -1.01 -7.34
N LYS A 126 1.90 -0.72 -6.55
CA LYS A 126 0.65 -1.45 -6.57
C LYS A 126 -0.49 -0.50 -6.89
N ALA A 127 -1.43 -0.94 -7.70
CA ALA A 127 -2.66 -0.23 -7.98
C ALA A 127 -3.87 -1.11 -7.71
N ILE A 128 -4.96 -0.48 -7.33
CA ILE A 128 -6.28 -1.08 -7.20
C ILE A 128 -7.01 -0.86 -8.53
N VAL A 129 -7.55 -1.93 -9.06
CA VAL A 129 -8.38 -1.98 -10.28
C VAL A 129 -9.71 -2.62 -9.90
N TYR A 130 -10.82 -2.09 -10.39
CA TYR A 130 -12.14 -2.68 -10.22
C TYR A 130 -12.71 -3.02 -11.58
N ASP A 131 -13.14 -4.26 -11.75
CA ASP A 131 -13.86 -4.72 -12.94
C ASP A 131 -14.68 -5.96 -12.58
N SER A 132 -15.98 -5.96 -12.90
CA SER A 132 -16.89 -7.05 -12.53
C SER A 132 -16.62 -8.33 -13.29
N ASP A 133 -16.08 -8.22 -14.51
CA ASP A 133 -15.99 -9.33 -15.47
C ASP A 133 -14.60 -9.97 -15.42
N MET A 134 -13.58 -9.18 -15.08
CA MET A 134 -12.19 -9.62 -14.89
C MET A 134 -12.05 -10.77 -13.89
N ILE A 135 -13.01 -10.97 -12.98
CA ILE A 135 -13.00 -12.09 -12.03
C ILE A 135 -13.19 -13.45 -12.71
N HIS A 136 -13.77 -13.47 -13.90
CA HIS A 136 -14.05 -14.67 -14.67
C HIS A 136 -12.96 -14.98 -15.71
N TRP A 137 -11.96 -14.13 -15.83
CA TRP A 137 -10.88 -14.32 -16.80
C TRP A 137 -9.72 -15.12 -16.20
N ASP A 138 -9.03 -15.85 -17.08
CA ASP A 138 -7.85 -16.62 -16.71
C ASP A 138 -6.71 -15.69 -16.30
N LYS A 139 -6.23 -15.88 -15.08
CA LYS A 139 -5.32 -14.95 -14.43
C LYS A 139 -3.91 -15.03 -15.01
N GLU A 140 -3.48 -16.23 -15.38
CA GLU A 140 -2.19 -16.51 -15.98
C GLU A 140 -2.10 -15.86 -17.37
N LYS A 141 -3.14 -16.01 -18.21
CA LYS A 141 -3.25 -15.31 -19.50
C LYS A 141 -3.33 -13.80 -19.37
N LEU A 142 -4.05 -13.30 -18.36
CA LEU A 142 -4.06 -11.87 -18.07
C LEU A 142 -2.67 -11.36 -17.71
N LEU A 143 -1.94 -12.10 -16.87
CA LEU A 143 -0.59 -11.71 -16.47
C LEU A 143 0.37 -11.67 -17.67
N GLU A 144 0.31 -12.68 -18.54
CA GLU A 144 1.10 -12.73 -19.77
C GLU A 144 0.78 -11.57 -20.72
N SER A 145 -0.51 -11.34 -21.00
CA SER A 145 -0.95 -10.29 -21.93
C SER A 145 -0.74 -8.86 -21.43
N LEU A 146 -0.53 -8.66 -20.13
CA LEU A 146 -0.32 -7.34 -19.51
C LEU A 146 1.15 -7.08 -19.12
N ALA A 147 2.05 -8.00 -19.44
CA ALA A 147 3.47 -7.89 -19.14
C ALA A 147 4.14 -6.69 -19.85
N ASP A 148 3.67 -6.33 -21.04
CA ASP A 148 4.11 -5.17 -21.84
C ASP A 148 3.83 -3.84 -21.14
N GLN A 149 2.75 -3.78 -20.35
CA GLN A 149 2.38 -2.65 -19.50
C GLN A 149 3.12 -2.68 -18.15
N GLY A 150 4.01 -3.65 -17.94
CA GLY A 150 4.83 -3.80 -16.76
C GLY A 150 4.13 -4.51 -15.60
N VAL A 151 3.02 -5.22 -15.84
CA VAL A 151 2.35 -5.99 -14.79
C VAL A 151 3.18 -7.22 -14.42
N THR A 152 3.43 -7.42 -13.12
CA THR A 152 4.19 -8.58 -12.62
C THR A 152 3.37 -9.48 -11.72
N GLU A 153 2.30 -8.96 -11.13
CA GLU A 153 1.36 -9.76 -10.32
C GLU A 153 -0.03 -9.15 -10.37
N ILE A 154 -1.05 -9.99 -10.33
CA ILE A 154 -2.45 -9.59 -10.14
C ILE A 154 -2.96 -10.38 -8.94
N HIS A 155 -3.77 -9.80 -8.06
CA HIS A 155 -4.41 -10.53 -6.96
C HIS A 155 -5.80 -9.98 -6.65
N ASN A 156 -6.81 -10.84 -6.53
CA ASN A 156 -8.12 -10.42 -6.05
C ASN A 156 -8.06 -10.04 -4.58
N VAL A 157 -8.75 -8.95 -4.23
CA VAL A 157 -9.09 -8.65 -2.86
C VAL A 157 -10.11 -9.69 -2.41
N LYS A 158 -9.78 -10.42 -1.34
CA LYS A 158 -10.66 -11.41 -0.74
C LYS A 158 -11.38 -10.80 0.45
N THR A 159 -12.67 -11.07 0.58
CA THR A 159 -13.46 -10.66 1.74
C THR A 159 -14.02 -11.88 2.46
N SER A 160 -14.16 -11.79 3.78
CA SER A 160 -14.99 -12.76 4.49
C SER A 160 -16.47 -12.42 4.23
N PRO A 161 -17.36 -13.42 4.05
CA PRO A 161 -18.79 -13.19 3.92
C PRO A 161 -19.29 -12.30 5.08
N ARG A 162 -19.91 -11.16 4.77
CA ARG A 162 -20.40 -10.20 5.77
C ARG A 162 -21.80 -10.52 6.31
N ASN A 163 -22.42 -11.61 5.88
CA ASN A 163 -23.79 -11.91 6.28
C ASN A 163 -23.81 -13.05 7.29
N ASN A 164 -23.72 -12.67 8.56
CA ASN A 164 -24.62 -13.05 9.65
C ASN A 164 -23.89 -12.96 11.00
N ILE A 165 -24.44 -12.10 11.84
CA ILE A 165 -24.17 -11.94 13.26
C ILE A 165 -24.56 -13.27 13.93
N HIS A 166 -23.74 -14.30 13.85
CA HIS A 166 -23.88 -15.50 14.67
C HIS A 166 -22.59 -15.74 15.46
N PRO A 167 -22.68 -15.97 16.78
CA PRO A 167 -21.52 -16.04 17.67
C PRO A 167 -20.64 -17.27 17.47
N ASN A 168 -21.05 -18.22 16.62
CA ASN A 168 -20.31 -19.45 16.36
C ASN A 168 -19.66 -19.42 14.97
N ARG A 169 -18.59 -18.62 14.85
CA ARG A 169 -17.79 -18.54 13.64
C ARG A 169 -16.92 -19.78 13.53
N SER A 170 -17.18 -20.65 12.55
CA SER A 170 -16.14 -21.56 12.05
C SER A 170 -14.97 -20.68 11.58
N ARG A 171 -13.75 -20.93 12.09
CA ARG A 171 -12.52 -20.29 11.60
C ARG A 171 -12.23 -20.58 10.12
N ASN A 172 -13.04 -21.45 9.49
CA ASN A 172 -12.88 -21.97 8.14
C ASN A 172 -13.91 -21.43 7.12
N ALA A 173 -14.64 -20.36 7.43
CA ALA A 173 -15.51 -19.73 6.42
C ALA A 173 -14.67 -19.25 5.23
N GLU A 174 -14.90 -19.85 4.06
CA GLU A 174 -14.15 -19.60 2.85
C GLU A 174 -14.30 -18.13 2.41
N ARG A 175 -13.16 -17.49 2.09
CA ARG A 175 -13.16 -16.08 1.69
C ARG A 175 -13.61 -15.96 0.24
N THR A 176 -14.58 -15.09 0.00
CA THR A 176 -15.07 -14.80 -1.35
C THR A 176 -14.17 -13.79 -2.04
N SER A 177 -13.75 -14.10 -3.27
CA SER A 177 -13.05 -13.15 -4.14
C SER A 177 -14.00 -12.01 -4.52
N THR A 178 -13.48 -10.78 -4.52
CA THR A 178 -14.22 -9.61 -4.99
C THR A 178 -13.75 -9.21 -6.39
N PRO A 179 -14.57 -8.44 -7.15
CA PRO A 179 -14.17 -7.83 -8.43
C PRO A 179 -13.13 -6.69 -8.29
N THR A 180 -12.48 -6.59 -7.12
CA THR A 180 -11.39 -5.64 -6.87
C THR A 180 -10.07 -6.38 -6.92
N PHE A 181 -9.12 -5.85 -7.67
CA PHE A 181 -7.81 -6.42 -7.92
C PHE A 181 -6.73 -5.48 -7.42
N ILE A 182 -5.66 -6.05 -6.85
CA ILE A 182 -4.40 -5.37 -6.62
C ILE A 182 -3.44 -5.84 -7.70
N VAL A 183 -3.03 -4.92 -8.56
CA VAL A 183 -2.09 -5.14 -9.66
C VAL A 183 -0.73 -4.57 -9.25
N THR A 184 0.31 -5.39 -9.29
CA THR A 184 1.70 -4.98 -9.06
C THR A 184 2.36 -4.67 -10.39
N PHE A 185 3.00 -3.51 -10.48
CA PHE A 185 3.77 -3.11 -11.67
C PHE A 185 5.27 -2.99 -11.35
N ASN A 186 6.13 -3.31 -12.31
CA ASN A 186 7.60 -3.16 -12.27
C ASN A 186 8.09 -1.72 -12.50
N ARG A 187 7.35 -0.74 -11.97
CA ARG A 187 7.64 0.70 -12.09
C ARG A 187 7.37 1.38 -10.75
N PRO A 188 8.05 2.51 -10.45
CA PRO A 188 7.93 3.17 -9.15
C PRO A 188 6.53 3.75 -8.88
N THR A 189 5.75 4.07 -9.92
CA THR A 189 4.43 4.70 -9.77
C THR A 189 3.36 4.12 -10.69
N PRO A 190 2.11 3.97 -10.21
CA PRO A 190 1.06 3.30 -10.99
C PRO A 190 0.65 4.11 -12.22
N PRO A 191 0.24 3.46 -13.31
CA PRO A 191 -0.37 4.17 -14.45
C PRO A 191 -1.75 4.70 -14.08
N GLN A 192 -2.23 5.75 -14.74
CA GLN A 192 -3.60 6.22 -14.52
C GLN A 192 -4.65 5.19 -14.96
N HIS A 193 -4.33 4.38 -15.96
CA HIS A 193 -5.22 3.37 -16.51
C HIS A 193 -4.46 2.06 -16.78
N LEU A 194 -5.15 0.93 -16.66
CA LEU A 194 -4.73 -0.38 -17.14
C LEU A 194 -5.53 -0.70 -18.41
N LYS A 195 -4.85 -1.05 -19.50
CA LYS A 195 -5.52 -1.48 -20.73
C LYS A 195 -5.65 -3.00 -20.75
N VAL A 196 -6.85 -3.53 -20.90
CA VAL A 196 -7.09 -4.98 -21.02
C VAL A 196 -7.89 -5.23 -22.28
N GLY A 197 -7.22 -5.66 -23.36
CA GLY A 197 -7.84 -5.67 -24.69
C GLY A 197 -8.30 -4.27 -25.11
N TRP A 198 -9.59 -4.11 -25.41
CA TRP A 198 -10.21 -2.81 -25.72
C TRP A 198 -10.65 -2.02 -24.48
N LEU A 199 -10.60 -2.62 -23.29
CA LEU A 199 -11.04 -1.96 -22.05
C LEU A 199 -9.94 -1.04 -21.52
N THR A 200 -10.36 0.11 -20.99
CA THR A 200 -9.48 1.05 -20.27
C THR A 200 -10.02 1.19 -18.86
N ILE A 201 -9.35 0.54 -17.91
CA ILE A 201 -9.80 0.49 -16.52
C ILE A 201 -8.99 1.50 -15.70
N PRO A 202 -9.62 2.46 -15.00
CA PRO A 202 -8.88 3.40 -14.16
C PRO A 202 -8.18 2.65 -13.03
N THR A 203 -6.96 3.07 -12.71
CA THR A 203 -6.25 2.55 -11.55
C THR A 203 -6.24 3.57 -10.41
N LYS A 204 -6.30 3.06 -9.19
CA LYS A 204 -6.13 3.84 -7.96
C LYS A 204 -4.86 3.39 -7.26
N GLU A 205 -4.04 4.31 -6.75
CA GLU A 205 -2.86 3.91 -5.97
C GLU A 205 -3.29 3.01 -4.79
N TYR A 206 -2.65 1.84 -4.67
CA TYR A 206 -2.84 1.00 -3.49
C TYR A 206 -2.03 1.57 -2.33
N VAL A 207 -2.71 2.06 -1.30
CA VAL A 207 -2.06 2.49 -0.05
C VAL A 207 -2.54 1.56 1.07
N PRO A 208 -1.63 0.82 1.75
CA PRO A 208 -2.04 -0.03 2.86
C PRO A 208 -2.69 0.79 3.97
N GLU A 209 -3.73 0.25 4.61
CA GLU A 209 -4.36 0.93 5.75
C GLU A 209 -3.38 1.11 6.94
N PRO A 210 -3.59 2.15 7.78
CA PRO A 210 -2.90 2.28 9.05
C PRO A 210 -3.01 1.03 9.90
N ILE A 211 -1.87 0.49 10.34
CA ILE A 211 -1.84 -0.69 11.19
C ILE A 211 -2.36 -0.30 12.58
N ARG A 212 -3.49 -0.87 12.97
CA ARG A 212 -4.01 -0.79 14.35
C ARG A 212 -3.61 -2.04 15.11
N CYS A 213 -2.96 -1.86 16.25
CA CYS A 213 -2.62 -2.96 17.14
C CYS A 213 -3.90 -3.52 17.77
N PHE A 214 -4.23 -4.80 17.52
CA PHE A 214 -5.42 -5.43 18.10
C PHE A 214 -5.34 -5.71 19.60
N GLN A 215 -4.22 -5.39 20.25
CA GLN A 215 -4.03 -5.52 21.70
C GLN A 215 -4.24 -4.18 22.39
N CYS A 216 -3.44 -3.16 22.08
CA CYS A 216 -3.55 -1.85 22.72
C CYS A 216 -4.39 -0.82 21.94
N GLN A 217 -4.92 -1.19 20.77
CA GLN A 217 -5.76 -0.35 19.90
C GLN A 217 -5.10 0.92 19.32
N ARG A 218 -3.81 1.16 19.62
CA ARG A 218 -3.01 2.24 19.06
C ARG A 218 -2.50 1.93 17.65
N TYR A 219 -2.24 2.97 16.87
CA TYR A 219 -1.68 2.83 15.53
C TYR A 219 -0.16 2.63 15.54
N GLY A 220 0.37 2.03 14.47
CA GLY A 220 1.80 2.03 14.12
C GLY A 220 2.58 0.76 14.44
N HIS A 221 1.97 -0.26 15.03
CA HIS A 221 2.66 -1.53 15.30
C HIS A 221 1.70 -2.74 15.27
N PHE A 222 2.28 -3.92 15.02
CA PHE A 222 1.55 -5.18 15.07
C PHE A 222 1.43 -5.68 16.51
N ARG A 223 0.41 -6.53 16.74
CA ARG A 223 0.18 -7.18 18.04
C ARG A 223 1.40 -7.96 18.54
N THR A 224 2.12 -8.64 17.64
CA THR A 224 3.32 -9.43 17.97
C THR A 224 4.47 -8.59 18.55
N SER A 225 4.48 -7.29 18.29
CA SER A 225 5.48 -6.36 18.83
C SER A 225 4.95 -5.54 20.02
N CYS A 226 3.68 -5.75 20.43
CA CYS A 226 3.02 -4.99 21.47
C CYS A 226 3.37 -5.54 22.86
N LYS A 227 3.89 -4.66 23.74
CA LYS A 227 4.17 -4.98 25.15
C LYS A 227 3.10 -4.45 26.12
N SER A 228 2.15 -3.67 25.63
CA SER A 228 1.06 -3.08 26.43
C SER A 228 -0.01 -4.12 26.78
N THR A 229 -0.81 -3.83 27.79
CA THR A 229 -1.98 -4.64 28.14
C THR A 229 -3.04 -4.61 27.03
N ALA A 230 -3.85 -5.66 26.96
CA ALA A 230 -4.98 -5.71 26.04
C ALA A 230 -6.10 -4.80 26.53
N ILE A 231 -6.63 -3.97 25.64
CA ILE A 231 -7.75 -3.05 25.92
C ILE A 231 -8.89 -3.26 24.92
N CYS A 232 -10.09 -2.93 25.36
CA CYS A 232 -11.31 -2.99 24.57
C CYS A 232 -11.31 -1.93 23.45
N SER A 233 -11.56 -2.35 22.20
CA SER A 233 -11.66 -1.43 21.06
C SER A 233 -12.86 -0.47 21.12
N ARG A 234 -13.85 -0.72 21.98
CA ARG A 234 -15.05 0.12 22.15
C ARG A 234 -14.82 1.23 23.17
N CYS A 235 -14.41 0.88 24.39
CA CYS A 235 -14.33 1.81 25.53
C CYS A 235 -12.90 2.11 26.01
N SER A 236 -11.88 1.50 25.42
CA SER A 236 -10.46 1.66 25.79
C SER A 236 -10.06 1.21 27.20
N GLU A 237 -10.99 0.64 27.98
CA GLU A 237 -10.71 -0.03 29.26
C GLU A 237 -10.03 -1.40 29.06
N PRO A 238 -9.42 -2.00 30.12
CA PRO A 238 -8.86 -3.34 30.05
C PRO A 238 -9.82 -4.36 29.41
N GLU A 239 -9.27 -5.28 28.62
CA GLU A 239 -10.06 -6.26 27.88
C GLU A 239 -10.94 -7.11 28.81
N HIS A 240 -12.25 -7.10 28.58
CA HIS A 240 -13.25 -7.65 29.51
C HIS A 240 -14.04 -8.83 28.89
N ARG A 241 -13.35 -9.92 28.53
CA ARG A 241 -14.00 -11.15 28.02
C ARG A 241 -14.57 -12.01 29.18
N PRO A 242 -15.66 -12.78 28.96
CA PRO A 242 -16.49 -12.91 27.76
C PRO A 242 -17.67 -11.92 27.73
N GLY A 243 -18.19 -11.63 26.53
CA GLY A 243 -19.42 -10.85 26.33
C GLY A 243 -19.23 -9.49 25.62
N PRO A 244 -20.32 -8.89 25.10
CA PRO A 244 -20.25 -7.59 24.42
C PRO A 244 -19.97 -6.47 25.43
N CYS A 245 -19.09 -5.55 25.04
CA CYS A 245 -18.84 -4.33 25.80
C CYS A 245 -20.13 -3.49 25.89
N LYS A 246 -20.58 -3.18 27.11
CA LYS A 246 -21.74 -2.31 27.38
C LYS A 246 -21.36 -0.87 27.71
N GLN A 247 -20.07 -0.59 27.86
CA GLN A 247 -19.57 0.75 28.17
C GLN A 247 -19.75 1.69 26.99
N ASP A 248 -19.73 2.99 27.28
CA ASP A 248 -19.76 4.03 26.27
C ASP A 248 -18.53 3.97 25.37
N TYR A 249 -18.69 4.50 24.15
CA TYR A 249 -17.61 4.56 23.21
C TYR A 249 -16.56 5.56 23.68
N LYS A 250 -15.30 5.14 23.67
CA LYS A 250 -14.15 5.99 23.95
C LYS A 250 -12.96 5.49 23.14
N CYS A 251 -12.41 6.36 22.30
CA CYS A 251 -11.29 6.05 21.44
C CYS A 251 -9.95 6.29 22.15
N ILE A 252 -9.08 5.29 22.27
CA ILE A 252 -7.76 5.46 22.91
C ILE A 252 -6.81 6.43 22.16
N ASN A 253 -7.12 6.70 20.88
CA ASN A 253 -6.24 7.48 20.01
C ASN A 253 -6.56 8.98 20.06
N CYS A 254 -7.84 9.35 20.14
CA CYS A 254 -8.28 10.76 20.14
C CYS A 254 -9.26 11.11 21.26
N GLU A 255 -9.56 10.17 22.14
CA GLU A 255 -10.47 10.30 23.29
C GLU A 255 -11.95 10.58 22.95
N GLY A 256 -12.30 10.66 21.65
CA GLY A 256 -13.68 10.88 21.21
C GLY A 256 -14.63 9.69 21.40
N SER A 257 -15.93 9.98 21.31
CA SER A 257 -17.05 9.05 21.53
C SER A 257 -17.29 8.05 20.38
N HIS A 258 -16.26 7.33 19.98
CA HIS A 258 -16.33 6.28 18.96
C HIS A 258 -15.34 5.14 19.26
N SER A 259 -15.50 4.00 18.58
CA SER A 259 -14.56 2.87 18.72
C SER A 259 -13.20 3.22 18.10
N ALA A 260 -12.11 2.72 18.68
CA ALA A 260 -10.77 2.82 18.09
C ALA A 260 -10.65 2.22 16.67
N ALA A 261 -11.63 1.44 16.20
CA ALA A 261 -11.70 0.92 14.84
C ALA A 261 -12.37 1.87 13.82
N TRP A 262 -12.98 2.97 14.28
CA TRP A 262 -13.74 3.87 13.42
C TRP A 262 -12.83 4.70 12.51
N LYS A 263 -13.06 4.64 11.20
CA LYS A 263 -12.25 5.34 10.19
C LYS A 263 -12.53 6.85 10.11
N GLY A 264 -13.55 7.35 10.80
CA GLY A 264 -13.79 8.79 10.93
C GLY A 264 -12.89 9.47 11.95
N CYS A 265 -12.14 8.72 12.76
CA CYS A 265 -11.24 9.23 13.79
C CYS A 265 -10.20 10.20 13.19
N PRO A 266 -9.96 11.39 13.78
CA PRO A 266 -8.98 12.34 13.28
C PRO A 266 -7.57 11.74 13.24
N VAL A 267 -7.17 10.98 14.27
CA VAL A 267 -5.86 10.30 14.32
C VAL A 267 -5.76 9.18 13.27
N TYR A 268 -6.87 8.51 12.92
CA TYR A 268 -6.85 7.56 11.80
C TYR A 268 -6.57 8.28 10.47
N LYS A 269 -7.22 9.42 10.23
CA LYS A 269 -7.04 10.21 9.00
C LYS A 269 -5.60 10.71 8.91
N GLU A 270 -5.05 11.23 10.00
CA GLU A 270 -3.65 11.64 10.09
C GLU A 270 -2.69 10.48 9.79
N GLU A 271 -2.86 9.34 10.45
CA GLU A 271 -2.05 8.15 10.21
C GLU A 271 -2.17 7.64 8.77
N LEU A 272 -3.33 7.80 8.14
CA LEU A 272 -3.54 7.47 6.73
C LEU A 272 -2.77 8.42 5.81
N GLU A 273 -2.74 9.73 6.07
CA GLU A 273 -1.94 10.69 5.29
C GLU A 273 -0.45 10.43 5.42
N ILE A 274 0.05 10.20 6.65
CA ILE A 274 1.44 9.80 6.90
C ILE A 274 1.78 8.52 6.12
N ARG A 275 0.85 7.56 6.10
CA ARG A 275 1.00 6.29 5.37
C ARG A 275 1.03 6.51 3.85
N LYS A 276 0.18 7.39 3.30
CA LYS A 276 0.18 7.77 1.88
C LYS A 276 1.51 8.39 1.48
N ILE A 277 2.02 9.34 2.26
CA ILE A 277 3.32 9.99 1.99
C ILE A 277 4.44 8.94 1.99
N GLY A 278 4.53 8.13 3.06
CA GLY A 278 5.55 7.09 3.14
C GLY A 278 5.46 6.05 2.02
N HIS A 279 4.23 5.68 1.62
CA HIS A 279 4.01 4.75 0.52
C HIS A 279 4.43 5.34 -0.83
N ARG A 280 3.97 6.55 -1.14
CA ARG A 280 4.19 7.24 -2.42
C ARG A 280 5.65 7.56 -2.65
N PHE A 281 6.35 8.04 -1.63
CA PHE A 281 7.76 8.44 -1.72
C PHE A 281 8.73 7.34 -1.27
N LYS A 282 8.22 6.15 -0.92
CA LYS A 282 9.03 5.01 -0.42
C LYS A 282 9.89 5.36 0.81
N ILE A 283 9.43 6.32 1.61
CA ILE A 283 10.11 6.76 2.84
C ILE A 283 9.66 5.86 4.01
N PRO A 284 10.58 5.38 4.86
CA PRO A 284 10.22 4.62 6.05
C PRO A 284 9.20 5.37 6.91
N LEU A 285 8.12 4.68 7.33
CA LEU A 285 6.99 5.31 8.03
C LEU A 285 7.42 6.09 9.28
N LEU A 286 8.41 5.60 10.03
CA LEU A 286 8.94 6.29 11.20
C LEU A 286 9.62 7.62 10.85
N ALA A 287 10.28 7.72 9.70
CA ALA A 287 10.90 8.97 9.24
C ALA A 287 9.81 9.98 8.85
N VAL A 288 8.79 9.55 8.12
CA VAL A 288 7.64 10.41 7.78
C VAL A 288 6.95 10.93 9.04
N LYS A 289 6.72 10.07 10.05
CA LYS A 289 6.15 10.51 11.34
C LYS A 289 6.98 11.58 12.03
N LYS A 290 8.31 11.49 11.99
CA LYS A 290 9.19 12.50 12.59
C LYS A 290 9.05 13.85 11.88
N ILE A 291 9.01 13.83 10.55
CA ILE A 291 8.82 15.03 9.71
C ILE A 291 7.42 15.61 9.96
N TYR A 292 6.40 14.76 10.00
CA TYR A 292 5.02 15.23 10.17
C TYR A 292 4.79 15.89 11.53
N LYS A 293 5.45 15.41 12.60
CA LYS A 293 5.34 15.98 13.96
C LYS A 293 6.23 17.19 14.23
N SER A 294 7.16 17.51 13.33
CA SER A 294 8.05 18.67 13.49
C SER A 294 7.46 19.96 12.94
N TYR A 295 6.27 19.90 12.35
CA TYR A 295 5.43 21.01 11.90
C TYR A 295 4.10 20.97 12.66
#